data_AF-A0A2D5ESS6-F1
#
_entry.id   AF-A0A2D5ESS6-F1
#
_cell.length_a   1.000
_cell.length_b   1.000
_cell.length_c   1.000
_cell.angle_alpha   90.00
_cell.angle_beta   90.00
_cell.angle_gamma   90.00
#
_symmetry.space_group_name_H-M   'P 1'
#
loop_
_entity.id
_entity.type
_entity.pdbx_description
1 polymer ?
#
loop_
_entity_poly.entity_id
_entity_poly.type
_entity_poly.pdbx_seq_one_letter_code
_entity_poly.pdbx_strand_id
1 'polypeptide(L)'
;MKRVTKLGPWARPTLLGPFLPLWALVTWATWQAELEGVFDAQPFFDVETWAQAMLIVSGFAAVVAFHLVVADVLLLRAKLRQLPTGFRGWIGSMLAPFATVLAWSLLPGGDGGGVLGAVLLLVAGFFLGAFAVRLVFGKRFSAR
;
A
#
# COMPACT_ATOMS: atom_id res chain seq x y z
N MET A 1 -21.34 17.31 -18.84
CA MET A 1 -20.54 16.53 -17.86
C MET A 1 -21.29 15.24 -17.52
N LYS A 2 -20.79 14.06 -17.92
CA LYS A 2 -21.40 12.78 -17.49
C LYS A 2 -21.16 12.63 -15.98
N ARG A 3 -22.24 12.50 -15.19
CA ARG A 3 -22.16 12.23 -13.74
C ARG A 3 -21.29 10.98 -13.54
N VAL A 4 -20.23 11.08 -12.74
CA VAL A 4 -19.42 9.95 -12.28
C VAL A 4 -20.30 9.14 -11.30
N THR A 5 -21.18 8.29 -11.81
CA THR A 5 -22.20 7.60 -11.00
C THR A 5 -21.72 6.29 -10.38
N LYS A 6 -20.47 5.87 -10.57
CA LYS A 6 -19.97 4.65 -9.92
C LYS A 6 -18.53 4.86 -9.47
N LEU A 7 -18.35 5.42 -8.27
CA LEU A 7 -17.09 5.40 -7.53
C LEU A 7 -16.74 3.97 -7.07
N GLY A 8 -17.74 3.09 -6.89
CA GLY A 8 -17.56 1.71 -6.41
C GLY A 8 -16.51 0.88 -7.17
N PRO A 9 -16.52 0.83 -8.51
CA PRO A 9 -15.51 0.13 -9.32
C PRO A 9 -14.06 0.59 -9.11
N TRP A 10 -13.84 1.81 -8.63
CA TRP A 10 -12.52 2.33 -8.25
C TRP A 10 -12.26 2.15 -6.74
N ALA A 11 -13.26 2.41 -5.91
CA ALA A 11 -13.13 2.39 -4.46
C ALA A 11 -12.79 0.99 -3.95
N ARG A 12 -13.44 -0.06 -4.47
CA ARG A 12 -13.19 -1.46 -4.06
C ARG A 12 -11.72 -1.87 -4.21
N PRO A 13 -11.11 -1.83 -5.41
CA PRO A 13 -9.70 -2.21 -5.54
C PRO A 13 -8.78 -1.30 -4.74
N THR A 14 -9.05 -0.01 -4.68
CA THR A 14 -8.18 0.97 -3.99
C THR A 14 -8.17 0.78 -2.48
N LEU A 15 -9.34 0.55 -1.89
CA LEU A 15 -9.50 0.45 -0.44
C LEU A 15 -9.22 -0.96 0.07
N LEU A 16 -9.58 -2.01 -0.69
CA LEU A 16 -9.46 -3.41 -0.23
C LEU A 16 -8.22 -4.10 -0.79
N GLY A 17 -7.70 -3.65 -1.94
CA GLY A 17 -6.56 -4.27 -2.61
C GLY A 17 -5.31 -4.40 -1.73
N PRO A 18 -4.92 -3.38 -0.93
CA PRO A 18 -3.75 -3.48 -0.07
C PRO A 18 -3.89 -4.52 1.05
N PHE A 19 -5.12 -4.80 1.51
CA PHE A 19 -5.38 -5.73 2.61
C PHE A 19 -5.10 -7.18 2.20
N LEU A 20 -5.52 -7.58 1.00
CA LEU A 20 -5.38 -8.96 0.51
C LEU A 20 -3.95 -9.54 0.62
N PRO A 21 -2.91 -8.93 0.03
CA PRO A 21 -1.56 -9.46 0.10
C PRO A 21 -1.00 -9.44 1.52
N LEU A 22 -1.35 -8.42 2.31
CA LEU A 22 -0.85 -8.25 3.67
C LEU A 22 -1.47 -9.28 4.63
N TRP A 23 -2.78 -9.50 4.55
CA TRP A 23 -3.45 -10.57 5.29
C TRP A 23 -2.97 -11.95 4.88
N ALA A 24 -2.77 -12.17 3.57
CA ALA A 24 -2.23 -13.44 3.08
C ALA A 24 -0.83 -13.71 3.62
N LEU A 25 0.06 -12.70 3.61
CA LEU A 25 1.40 -12.81 4.15
C LEU A 25 1.41 -13.07 5.66
N VAL A 26 0.61 -12.33 6.42
CA VAL A 26 0.52 -12.54 7.87
C VAL A 26 -0.01 -13.93 8.20
N THR A 27 -1.11 -14.36 7.55
CA THR A 27 -1.67 -15.71 7.76
C THR A 27 -0.67 -16.80 7.40
N TRP A 28 0.06 -16.61 6.30
CA TRP A 28 1.10 -17.56 5.89
C TRP A 28 2.25 -17.60 6.89
N ALA A 29 2.73 -16.44 7.35
CA ALA A 29 3.83 -16.35 8.31
C ALA A 29 3.48 -16.99 9.65
N THR A 30 2.27 -16.76 10.17
CA THR A 30 1.81 -17.38 11.42
C THR A 30 1.67 -18.89 11.28
N TRP A 31 1.14 -19.36 10.14
CA TRP A 31 1.02 -20.80 9.87
C TRP A 31 2.40 -21.49 9.83
N GLN A 32 3.39 -20.86 9.20
CA GLN A 32 4.76 -21.40 9.15
C GLN A 32 5.45 -21.38 10.53
N ALA A 33 5.24 -20.33 11.31
CA ALA A 33 5.83 -20.21 12.63
C ALA A 33 5.25 -21.25 13.62
N GLU A 34 3.98 -21.65 13.46
CA GLU A 34 3.38 -22.79 14.17
C GLU A 34 3.99 -24.13 13.77
N LEU A 35 4.44 -24.28 12.52
CA LEU A 35 5.07 -25.52 12.02
C LEU A 35 6.53 -25.68 12.47
N GLU A 36 7.26 -24.57 12.67
CA GLU A 36 8.71 -24.61 12.93
C GLU A 36 9.11 -24.17 14.36
N GLY A 37 8.20 -23.62 15.17
CA GLY A 37 8.54 -23.06 16.48
C GLY A 37 9.43 -21.80 16.41
N VAL A 38 9.40 -21.10 15.27
CA VAL A 38 10.39 -20.08 14.84
C VAL A 38 10.07 -18.64 15.29
N PHE A 39 9.16 -18.45 16.24
CA PHE A 39 8.79 -17.10 16.70
C PHE A 39 9.95 -16.30 17.36
N ASP A 40 11.11 -16.91 17.65
CA ASP A 40 12.29 -16.23 18.20
C ASP A 40 13.09 -15.36 17.20
N ALA A 41 12.85 -15.44 15.88
CA ALA A 41 13.78 -14.90 14.87
C ALA A 41 13.33 -13.66 14.09
N GLN A 42 12.15 -13.08 14.34
CA GLN A 42 11.60 -11.99 13.50
C GLN A 42 11.40 -10.67 14.28
N PRO A 43 12.39 -9.74 14.24
CA PRO A 43 12.39 -8.53 15.07
C PRO A 43 11.41 -7.43 14.64
N PHE A 44 10.73 -7.57 13.49
CA PHE A 44 9.85 -6.50 12.98
C PHE A 44 8.43 -6.52 13.56
N PHE A 45 7.98 -7.66 14.06
CA PHE A 45 6.63 -7.86 14.58
C PHE A 45 6.68 -8.93 15.66
N ASP A 46 7.16 -8.55 16.86
CA ASP A 46 7.03 -9.37 18.06
C ASP A 46 5.55 -9.34 18.50
N VAL A 47 4.73 -10.12 17.80
CA VAL A 47 3.29 -10.24 18.03
C VAL A 47 2.99 -11.66 18.44
N GLU A 48 2.53 -11.80 19.67
CA GLU A 48 2.25 -13.08 20.32
C GLU A 48 1.07 -13.82 19.69
N THR A 49 0.24 -13.13 18.90
CA THR A 49 -0.98 -13.72 18.32
C THR A 49 -1.23 -13.26 16.88
N TRP A 50 -1.80 -14.16 16.08
CA TRP A 50 -2.30 -13.87 14.74
C TRP A 50 -3.26 -12.68 14.71
N ALA A 51 -4.13 -12.55 15.72
CA ALA A 51 -5.10 -11.46 15.80
C ALA A 51 -4.42 -10.09 15.93
N GLN A 52 -3.36 -9.99 16.75
CA GLN A 52 -2.59 -8.75 16.86
C GLN A 52 -1.83 -8.43 15.57
N ALA A 53 -1.21 -9.44 14.94
CA ALA A 53 -0.54 -9.27 13.65
C ALA A 53 -1.51 -8.77 12.56
N MET A 54 -2.72 -9.33 12.52
CA MET A 54 -3.80 -8.90 11.64
C MET A 54 -4.24 -7.46 11.90
N LEU A 55 -4.34 -7.04 13.16
CA LEU A 55 -4.70 -5.67 13.52
C LEU A 55 -3.64 -4.68 13.04
N ILE A 56 -2.36 -4.96 13.31
CA ILE A 56 -1.24 -4.09 12.93
C ILE A 56 -1.16 -3.98 11.40
N VAL A 57 -1.20 -5.11 10.69
CA VAL A 57 -1.09 -5.12 9.23
C VAL A 57 -2.30 -4.47 8.56
N SER A 58 -3.48 -4.51 9.19
CA SER A 58 -4.67 -3.79 8.73
C SER A 58 -4.49 -2.28 8.85
N GLY A 59 -3.85 -1.81 9.92
CA GLY A 59 -3.43 -0.41 10.06
C GLY A 59 -2.49 0.00 8.93
N PHE A 60 -1.47 -0.81 8.65
CA PHE A 60 -0.55 -0.57 7.53
C PHE A 60 -1.29 -0.54 6.18
N ALA A 61 -2.17 -1.51 5.92
CA ALA A 61 -2.99 -1.58 4.71
C ALA A 61 -3.87 -0.33 4.54
N ALA A 62 -4.46 0.17 5.62
CA ALA A 62 -5.26 1.39 5.61
C ALA A 62 -4.41 2.63 5.25
N VAL A 63 -3.19 2.73 5.76
CA VAL A 63 -2.25 3.81 5.39
C VAL A 63 -1.88 3.74 3.91
N VAL A 64 -1.60 2.54 3.37
CA VAL A 64 -1.37 2.37 1.92
C VAL A 64 -2.60 2.78 1.12
N ALA A 65 -3.79 2.35 1.52
CA ALA A 65 -5.04 2.69 0.85
C ALA A 65 -5.27 4.22 0.84
N PHE A 66 -5.00 4.90 1.95
CA PHE A 66 -5.04 6.35 2.03
C PHE A 66 -4.10 7.01 1.01
N HIS A 67 -2.84 6.58 0.93
CA HIS A 67 -1.86 7.14 -0.01
C HIS A 67 -2.23 6.85 -1.47
N LEU A 68 -2.84 5.70 -1.76
CA LEU A 68 -3.38 5.40 -3.09
C LEU A 68 -4.50 6.38 -3.48
N VAL A 69 -5.40 6.72 -2.55
CA VAL A 69 -6.44 7.73 -2.78
C VAL A 69 -5.81 9.10 -3.04
N VAL A 70 -4.82 9.50 -2.24
CA VAL A 70 -4.11 10.77 -2.43
C VAL A 70 -3.44 10.81 -3.82
N ALA A 71 -2.72 9.74 -4.19
CA ALA A 71 -2.08 9.63 -5.50
C ALA A 71 -3.09 9.74 -6.64
N ASP A 72 -4.24 9.07 -6.53
CA ASP A 72 -5.31 9.14 -7.54
C ASP A 72 -5.88 10.56 -7.67
N VAL A 73 -6.12 11.25 -6.56
CA VAL A 73 -6.59 12.64 -6.56
C VAL A 73 -5.58 13.56 -7.23
N LEU A 74 -4.29 13.42 -6.92
CA LEU A 74 -3.22 14.23 -7.52
C LEU A 74 -3.09 13.98 -9.02
N LEU A 75 -3.07 12.71 -9.45
CA LEU A 75 -2.95 12.35 -10.86
C LEU A 75 -4.17 12.78 -11.69
N LEU A 76 -5.38 12.73 -11.09
CA LEU A 76 -6.59 13.27 -11.70
C LEU A 76 -6.54 14.78 -11.82
N ARG A 77 -6.14 15.50 -10.75
CA ARG A 77 -6.01 16.96 -10.75
C ARG A 77 -5.01 17.43 -11.79
N ALA A 78 -3.89 16.72 -11.92
CA ALA A 78 -2.87 16.98 -12.94
C ALA A 78 -3.27 16.51 -14.36
N LYS A 79 -4.47 15.91 -14.53
CA LYS A 79 -4.93 15.31 -15.79
C LYS A 79 -3.92 14.33 -16.41
N LEU A 80 -3.16 13.63 -15.57
CA LEU A 80 -2.16 12.66 -16.03
C LEU A 80 -2.77 11.28 -16.24
N ARG A 81 -3.70 10.87 -15.36
CA ARG A 81 -4.32 9.54 -15.42
C ARG A 81 -5.79 9.52 -15.01
N GLN A 82 -6.50 8.54 -15.57
CA GLN A 82 -7.86 8.16 -15.17
C GLN A 82 -7.82 7.29 -13.91
N LEU A 83 -8.93 7.27 -13.17
CA LEU A 83 -9.10 6.39 -12.01
C LEU A 83 -8.90 4.91 -12.40
N PRO A 84 -8.07 4.17 -11.66
CA PRO A 84 -7.84 2.76 -11.94
C PRO A 84 -9.09 1.94 -11.57
N THR A 85 -9.57 1.12 -12.51
CA THR A 85 -10.74 0.26 -12.33
C THR A 85 -10.49 -1.15 -12.84
N GLY A 86 -11.32 -2.10 -12.42
CA GLY A 86 -11.24 -3.50 -12.83
C GLY A 86 -9.91 -4.16 -12.42
N PHE A 87 -9.43 -5.08 -13.25
CA PHE A 87 -8.23 -5.89 -12.98
C PHE A 87 -6.95 -5.06 -12.73
N ARG A 88 -6.72 -4.01 -13.53
CA ARG A 88 -5.54 -3.13 -13.36
C ARG A 88 -5.59 -2.37 -12.04
N GLY A 89 -6.78 -1.98 -11.59
CA GLY A 89 -6.96 -1.37 -10.28
C GLY A 89 -6.65 -2.34 -9.15
N TRP A 90 -7.09 -3.59 -9.25
CA TRP A 90 -6.80 -4.62 -8.27
C TRP A 90 -5.31 -4.92 -8.18
N ILE A 91 -4.66 -5.29 -9.29
CA ILE A 91 -3.23 -5.62 -9.29
C ILE A 91 -2.39 -4.45 -8.78
N GLY A 92 -2.66 -3.24 -9.27
CA GLY A 92 -1.93 -2.06 -8.79
C GLY A 92 -2.07 -1.95 -7.27
N SER A 93 -3.29 -1.96 -6.75
CA SER A 93 -3.52 -1.77 -5.31
C SER A 93 -2.96 -2.92 -4.45
N MET A 94 -2.95 -4.16 -4.96
CA MET A 94 -2.29 -5.31 -4.30
C MET A 94 -0.76 -5.23 -4.34
N LEU A 95 -0.16 -4.58 -5.34
CA LEU A 95 1.29 -4.39 -5.40
C LEU A 95 1.76 -3.17 -4.59
N ALA A 96 0.86 -2.29 -4.18
CA ALA A 96 1.19 -1.05 -3.46
C ALA A 96 1.94 -1.27 -2.12
N PRO A 97 1.61 -2.28 -1.28
CA PRO A 97 2.40 -2.56 -0.08
C PRO A 97 3.85 -2.92 -0.41
N PHE A 98 4.09 -3.77 -1.41
CA PHE A 98 5.44 -4.16 -1.83
C PHE A 98 6.21 -2.97 -2.41
N ALA A 99 5.56 -2.17 -3.25
CA ALA A 99 6.17 -0.96 -3.81
C ALA A 99 6.51 0.06 -2.73
N THR A 100 5.70 0.13 -1.66
CA THR A 100 5.97 0.98 -0.49
C THR A 100 7.22 0.53 0.25
N VAL A 101 7.33 -0.76 0.54
CA VAL A 101 8.51 -1.32 1.22
C VAL A 101 9.77 -1.10 0.37
N LEU A 102 9.69 -1.34 -0.94
CA LEU A 102 10.80 -1.09 -1.86
C LEU A 102 11.16 0.40 -1.96
N ALA A 103 10.17 1.29 -2.02
CA ALA A 103 10.43 2.72 -2.04
C ALA A 103 11.12 3.16 -0.75
N TRP A 104 10.66 2.66 0.40
CA TRP A 104 11.25 2.96 1.69
C TRP A 104 12.69 2.45 1.81
N SER A 105 13.01 1.25 1.31
CA SER A 105 14.38 0.70 1.34
C SER A 105 15.37 1.47 0.47
N LEU A 106 14.88 2.27 -0.48
CA LEU A 106 15.70 3.09 -1.38
C LEU A 106 15.86 4.53 -0.89
N LEU A 107 15.14 4.94 0.16
CA LEU A 107 15.28 6.26 0.73
C LEU A 107 16.55 6.31 1.61
N PRO A 108 17.37 7.37 1.50
CA PRO A 108 18.56 7.50 2.33
C PRO A 108 18.16 7.60 3.81
N GLY A 109 18.54 6.60 4.60
CA GLY A 109 18.48 6.65 6.06
C GLY A 109 19.59 7.55 6.56
N GLY A 110 19.24 8.67 7.19
CA GLY A 110 20.21 9.53 7.86
C GLY A 110 20.38 9.11 9.31
N ASP A 111 21.63 8.90 9.74
CA ASP A 111 22.01 8.43 11.09
C ASP A 111 21.65 9.41 12.23
N GLY A 112 21.05 10.56 11.92
CA GLY A 112 20.75 11.64 12.88
C GLY A 112 19.34 12.22 12.80
N GLY A 113 18.40 11.56 12.12
CA GLY A 113 17.02 12.03 12.02
C GLY A 113 16.27 11.85 13.34
N GLY A 114 15.98 12.95 14.06
CA GLY A 114 15.00 12.92 15.17
C GLY A 114 13.64 12.37 14.72
N VAL A 115 12.72 12.14 15.66
CA VAL A 115 11.39 11.51 15.42
C VAL A 115 10.68 12.06 14.16
N LEU A 116 10.76 13.37 13.91
CA LEU A 116 10.21 14.00 12.71
C LEU A 116 10.80 13.47 11.40
N GLY A 117 12.13 13.28 11.33
CA GLY A 117 12.82 12.74 10.16
C GLY A 117 12.38 11.31 9.85
N ALA A 118 12.24 10.48 10.88
CA ALA A 118 11.73 9.11 10.72
C ALA A 118 10.28 9.10 10.20
N VAL A 119 9.41 9.96 10.74
CA VAL A 119 8.01 10.10 10.27
C VAL A 119 7.96 10.54 8.80
N LEU A 120 8.79 11.51 8.41
CA LEU A 120 8.84 11.99 7.03
C LEU A 120 9.33 10.91 6.05
N LEU A 121 10.37 10.17 6.42
CA LEU A 121 10.88 9.05 5.60
C LEU A 121 9.82 7.95 5.45
N LEU A 122 9.10 7.64 6.52
CA LEU A 122 8.01 6.67 6.50
C LEU A 122 6.90 7.12 5.54
N VAL A 123 6.37 8.32 5.73
CA VAL A 123 5.31 8.91 4.87
C VAL A 123 5.76 8.99 3.41
N ALA A 124 7.01 9.37 3.16
CA ALA A 124 7.57 9.43 1.83
C ALA A 124 7.60 8.05 1.16
N GLY A 125 8.01 6.99 1.87
CA GLY A 125 8.00 5.62 1.35
C GLY A 125 6.60 5.17 0.93
N PHE A 126 5.60 5.36 1.79
CA PHE A 126 4.19 5.06 1.48
C PHE A 126 3.69 5.82 0.26
N PHE A 127 3.94 7.12 0.24
CA PHE A 127 3.49 7.96 -0.86
C PHE A 127 4.16 7.59 -2.18
N LEU A 128 5.49 7.43 -2.20
CA LEU A 128 6.25 7.09 -3.39
C LEU A 128 5.85 5.72 -3.95
N GLY A 129 5.69 4.71 -3.09
CA GLY A 129 5.23 3.38 -3.51
C GLY A 129 3.83 3.42 -4.12
N ALA A 130 2.87 4.05 -3.45
CA ALA A 130 1.51 4.22 -3.94
C ALA A 130 1.48 4.99 -5.27
N PHE A 131 2.22 6.11 -5.35
CA PHE A 131 2.27 6.94 -6.54
C PHE A 131 2.91 6.22 -7.74
N ALA A 132 4.03 5.52 -7.52
CA ALA A 132 4.72 4.73 -8.54
C ALA A 132 3.79 3.66 -9.13
N VAL A 133 3.07 2.93 -8.28
CA VAL A 133 2.11 1.91 -8.73
C VAL A 133 0.99 2.53 -9.58
N ARG A 134 0.44 3.67 -9.19
CA ARG A 134 -0.59 4.36 -10.00
C ARG A 134 -0.03 4.86 -11.33
N LEU A 135 1.24 5.27 -11.35
CA LEU A 135 1.97 5.59 -12.57
C LEU A 135 2.34 4.36 -13.42
N VAL A 136 2.37 3.15 -12.90
CA VAL A 136 2.60 1.97 -13.75
C VAL A 136 1.26 1.46 -14.30
N PHE A 137 0.27 1.30 -13.43
CA PHE A 137 -0.96 0.57 -13.75
C PHE A 137 -2.16 1.44 -14.18
N GLY A 138 -2.13 2.76 -13.95
CA GLY A 138 -3.24 3.65 -14.32
C GLY A 138 -3.35 3.88 -15.83
N LYS A 139 -4.57 4.09 -16.37
CA LYS A 139 -4.71 4.48 -17.79
C LYS A 139 -4.43 5.97 -17.95
N ARG A 140 -3.61 6.35 -18.94
CA ARG A 140 -3.44 7.77 -19.32
C ARG A 140 -4.71 8.29 -19.99
N PHE A 141 -4.95 9.59 -19.90
CA PHE A 141 -5.96 10.21 -20.75
C PHE A 141 -5.48 10.08 -22.21
N SER A 142 -6.23 9.38 -23.04
CA SER A 142 -5.99 9.39 -24.48
C SER A 142 -6.30 10.80 -24.97
N ALA A 143 -5.30 11.52 -25.49
CA ALA A 143 -5.58 12.61 -26.39
C ALA A 143 -6.37 12.01 -27.56
N ARG A 144 -7.62 12.44 -27.72
CA ARG A 144 -8.33 12.34 -28.99
C ARG A 144 -8.23 13.70 -29.64
#